data_AF-A0AAE9F5L3-F1
#
_entry.id   AF-A0AAE9F5L3-F1
#
_cell.length_a   1.000
_cell.length_b   1.000
_cell.length_c   1.000
_cell.angle_alpha   90.00
_cell.angle_beta   90.00
_cell.angle_gamma   90.00
#
_symmetry.space_group_name_H-M   'P 1'
#
loop_
_entity.id
_entity.type
_entity.pdbx_description
1 polymer ?
#
loop_
_entity_poly.entity_id
_entity_poly.type
_entity_poly.pdbx_seq_one_letter_code
_entity_poly.pdbx_strand_id
1 'polypeptide(L)'
;MEEMNYFEVEQTKKTRRYIIRSNGPIEFEKYKYYWNDTLLESKRSLNLCEYRISWMIDSKELDETYNADGVKMKSLFYYCHFAQSCMGLECRIDSRLLVPPIFLTVFVTIFWLFKRMLWRDMKRTERIQRENRTAENPATIERIELEAPPSYNSVFSKVPPSYESVTLGKVT
;
A
#
# COMPACT_ATOMS: atom_id res chain seq x y z
N MET A 1 26.13 -28.40 -28.43
CA MET A 1 24.90 -28.64 -27.65
C MET A 1 25.08 -30.02 -27.06
N GLU A 2 25.64 -30.10 -25.85
CA GLU A 2 25.88 -31.39 -25.20
C GLU A 2 24.53 -32.01 -24.87
N GLU A 3 24.23 -33.17 -25.45
CA GLU A 3 23.11 -34.00 -25.02
C GLU A 3 23.44 -34.50 -23.60
N MET A 4 23.06 -33.71 -22.60
CA MET A 4 23.08 -34.16 -21.22
C MET A 4 21.99 -35.20 -21.03
N ASN A 5 22.38 -36.47 -21.20
CA ASN A 5 21.54 -37.63 -20.91
C ASN A 5 21.41 -37.79 -19.39
N TYR A 6 20.54 -36.97 -18.78
CA TYR A 6 20.22 -37.02 -17.35
C TYR A 6 19.54 -38.33 -16.92
N PHE A 7 18.92 -39.02 -17.87
CA PHE A 7 18.15 -40.23 -17.62
C PHE A 7 18.62 -41.40 -18.47
N GLU A 8 18.55 -42.58 -17.89
CA GLU A 8 18.64 -43.86 -18.57
C GLU A 8 17.23 -44.45 -18.71
N VAL A 9 16.88 -44.89 -19.91
CA VAL A 9 15.55 -45.44 -20.19
C VAL A 9 15.66 -46.96 -20.27
N GLU A 10 15.14 -47.65 -19.26
CA GLU A 10 14.92 -49.09 -19.32
C GLU A 10 13.53 -49.37 -19.91
N GLN A 11 13.50 -49.95 -21.10
CA GLN A 11 12.26 -50.34 -21.74
C GLN A 11 12.13 -51.87 -21.80
N THR A 12 11.17 -52.41 -21.06
CA THR A 12 10.71 -53.79 -21.20
C THR A 12 9.45 -53.85 -22.06
N LYS A 13 9.06 -55.03 -22.55
CA LYS A 13 7.87 -55.23 -23.42
C LYS A 13 6.55 -54.68 -22.86
N LYS A 14 6.47 -54.37 -21.56
CA LYS A 14 5.27 -53.83 -20.89
C LYS A 14 5.49 -52.53 -20.10
N THR A 15 6.72 -52.16 -19.79
CA THR A 15 7.01 -51.06 -18.85
C THR A 15 8.24 -50.27 -19.28
N ARG A 16 8.15 -48.94 -19.25
CA ARG A 16 9.28 -48.02 -19.40
C ARG A 16 9.62 -47.47 -18.02
N ARG A 17 10.89 -47.42 -17.67
CA ARG A 17 11.38 -46.83 -16.42
C ARG A 17 12.46 -45.82 -16.76
N TYR A 18 12.45 -44.69 -16.06
CA TYR A 18 13.43 -43.63 -16.22
C TYR A 18 14.33 -43.62 -14.98
N ILE A 19 15.63 -43.87 -15.15
CA ILE A 19 16.60 -43.95 -14.07
C ILE A 19 17.47 -42.70 -14.11
N ILE A 20 17.58 -41.99 -12.99
CA ILE A 20 18.38 -40.77 -12.88
C ILE A 20 19.87 -41.15 -12.83
N ARG A 21 20.66 -40.61 -13.78
CA ARG A 21 22.12 -40.86 -13.86
C ARG A 21 22.95 -39.87 -13.05
N SER A 22 22.47 -38.64 -12.92
CA SER A 22 23.22 -37.54 -12.31
C SER A 22 22.63 -37.15 -10.97
N ASN A 23 23.47 -37.09 -9.94
CA ASN A 23 23.12 -36.52 -8.64
C ASN A 23 23.04 -34.98 -8.68
N GLY A 24 23.33 -34.36 -9.84
CA GLY A 24 23.23 -32.92 -10.05
C GLY A 24 21.79 -32.45 -10.28
N PRO A 25 21.53 -31.13 -10.16
CA PRO A 25 20.22 -30.58 -10.43
C PRO A 25 19.84 -30.71 -11.90
N ILE A 26 18.55 -30.90 -12.14
CA ILE A 26 17.96 -30.72 -13.47
C ILE A 26 17.66 -29.24 -13.65
N GLU A 27 18.26 -28.66 -14.68
CA GLU A 27 18.01 -27.28 -15.05
C GLU A 27 16.90 -27.25 -16.10
N PHE A 28 15.77 -26.66 -15.75
CA PHE A 28 14.68 -26.44 -16.68
C PHE A 28 14.21 -24.99 -16.54
N GLU A 29 14.28 -24.28 -17.67
CA GLU A 29 14.09 -22.83 -17.75
C GLU A 29 15.01 -22.06 -16.78
N LYS A 30 14.44 -21.46 -15.73
CA LYS A 30 15.14 -20.67 -14.72
C LYS A 30 15.31 -21.40 -13.39
N TYR A 31 14.82 -22.63 -13.29
CA TYR A 31 14.80 -23.38 -12.04
C TYR A 31 15.79 -24.53 -12.09
N LYS A 32 16.38 -24.79 -10.93
CA LYS A 32 17.20 -25.97 -10.67
C LYS A 32 16.40 -26.89 -9.76
N TYR A 33 16.04 -28.05 -10.27
CA TYR A 33 15.27 -29.06 -9.56
C TYR A 33 16.19 -30.15 -9.03
N TYR A 34 15.91 -30.61 -7.82
CA TYR A 34 16.68 -31.62 -7.13
C TYR A 34 15.77 -32.78 -6.75
N TRP A 35 16.29 -34.00 -6.88
CA TRP A 35 15.58 -35.23 -6.56
C TRP A 35 15.60 -35.59 -5.08
N ASN A 36 16.50 -34.96 -4.31
CA ASN A 36 16.74 -35.28 -2.91
C ASN A 36 16.98 -33.97 -2.13
N ASP A 37 16.46 -33.89 -0.91
CA ASP A 37 16.60 -32.78 0.02
C ASP A 37 17.98 -32.74 0.71
N THR A 38 18.68 -33.86 0.77
CA THR A 38 20.02 -33.94 1.39
C THR A 38 21.07 -33.08 0.69
N LEU A 39 20.96 -32.86 -0.63
CA LEU A 39 21.83 -31.94 -1.36
C LEU A 39 21.54 -30.46 -1.01
N LEU A 40 20.40 -30.18 -0.38
CA LEU A 40 19.92 -28.84 -0.03
C LEU A 40 20.29 -28.40 1.40
N GLU A 41 20.64 -29.32 2.31
CA GLU A 41 20.92 -28.98 3.71
C GLU A 41 22.06 -27.97 3.92
N SER A 42 22.95 -27.80 2.94
CA SER A 42 24.03 -26.80 3.02
C SER A 42 23.55 -25.34 2.95
N LYS A 43 22.33 -25.08 2.49
CA LYS A 43 21.75 -23.74 2.40
C LYS A 43 20.42 -23.69 3.14
N ARG A 44 20.45 -23.19 4.37
CA ARG A 44 19.28 -22.75 5.18
C ARG A 44 18.49 -21.63 4.47
N SER A 45 17.93 -21.93 3.31
CA SER A 45 17.08 -21.02 2.55
C SER A 45 15.64 -21.27 2.99
N LEU A 46 14.98 -20.26 3.55
CA LEU A 46 13.58 -20.31 3.99
C LEU A 46 12.57 -20.52 2.84
N ASN A 47 13.02 -20.64 1.58
CA ASN A 47 12.19 -20.67 0.38
C ASN A 47 12.40 -21.96 -0.43
N LEU A 48 12.46 -23.10 0.28
CA LEU A 48 12.47 -24.42 -0.35
C LEU A 48 11.04 -24.86 -0.66
N CYS A 49 10.79 -25.20 -1.92
CA CYS A 49 9.55 -25.78 -2.40
C CYS A 49 9.70 -27.28 -2.63
N GLU A 50 8.75 -28.06 -2.11
CA GLU A 50 8.57 -29.48 -2.43
C GLU A 50 7.37 -29.62 -3.37
N TYR A 51 7.59 -30.17 -4.56
CA TYR A 51 6.55 -30.63 -5.46
C TYR A 51 6.39 -32.14 -5.33
N ARG A 52 5.22 -32.60 -4.90
CA ARG A 52 4.92 -34.04 -4.79
C ARG A 52 4.40 -34.55 -6.12
N ILE A 53 5.10 -35.53 -6.68
CA ILE A 53 4.72 -36.18 -7.91
C ILE A 53 3.47 -37.03 -7.63
N SER A 54 2.41 -36.77 -8.37
CA SER A 54 1.12 -37.43 -8.25
C SER A 54 0.77 -38.14 -9.55
N TRP A 55 0.59 -39.46 -9.47
CA TRP A 55 0.21 -40.29 -10.60
C TRP A 55 -1.10 -39.87 -11.30
N MET A 56 -1.97 -39.13 -10.62
CA MET A 56 -3.27 -38.68 -11.18
C MET A 56 -3.18 -37.39 -12.00
N ILE A 57 -2.17 -36.56 -11.74
CA ILE A 57 -2.08 -35.18 -12.27
C ILE A 57 -0.86 -35.05 -13.18
N ASP A 58 0.23 -35.71 -12.80
CA ASP A 58 1.50 -35.65 -13.52
C ASP A 58 1.59 -36.66 -14.65
N SER A 59 2.61 -36.47 -15.50
CA SER A 59 2.89 -37.40 -16.57
C SER A 59 3.35 -38.75 -16.04
N LYS A 60 3.03 -39.81 -16.78
CA LYS A 60 3.42 -41.18 -16.43
C LYS A 60 4.94 -41.33 -16.40
N GLU A 61 5.65 -40.59 -17.24
CA GLU A 61 7.12 -40.57 -17.28
C GLU A 61 7.71 -40.04 -15.96
N LEU A 62 7.12 -38.98 -15.40
CA LEU A 62 7.59 -38.41 -14.14
C LEU A 62 7.29 -39.33 -12.96
N ASP A 63 6.13 -39.97 -12.94
CA ASP A 63 5.80 -40.98 -11.94
C ASP A 63 6.68 -42.23 -12.07
N GLU A 64 7.01 -42.68 -13.29
CA GLU A 64 7.88 -43.84 -13.54
C GLU A 64 9.39 -43.49 -13.50
N THR A 65 9.77 -42.50 -12.69
CA THR A 65 11.16 -42.09 -12.46
C THR A 65 11.74 -42.68 -11.17
N TYR A 66 12.95 -43.20 -11.25
CA TYR A 66 13.66 -43.91 -10.18
C TYR A 66 15.09 -43.38 -10.01
N ASN A 67 15.61 -43.46 -8.79
CA ASN A 67 17.02 -43.22 -8.52
C ASN A 67 17.88 -44.39 -9.02
N ALA A 68 19.20 -44.21 -9.08
CA ALA A 68 20.17 -45.25 -9.39
C ALA A 68 20.03 -46.51 -8.50
N ASP A 69 19.59 -46.33 -7.25
CA ASP A 69 19.33 -47.43 -6.31
C ASP A 69 17.98 -48.15 -6.54
N GLY A 70 17.22 -47.77 -7.57
CA GLY A 70 15.90 -48.33 -7.89
C GLY A 70 14.77 -47.80 -7.00
N VAL A 71 15.02 -46.81 -6.15
CA VAL A 71 13.99 -46.16 -5.33
C VAL A 71 13.16 -45.22 -6.21
N LYS A 72 11.83 -45.34 -6.15
CA LYS A 72 10.92 -44.45 -6.89
C LYS A 72 10.99 -43.03 -6.35
N MET A 73 11.14 -42.05 -7.24
CA MET A 73 11.09 -40.64 -6.88
C MET A 73 9.67 -40.21 -6.56
N LYS A 74 9.52 -39.47 -5.46
CA LYS A 74 8.20 -39.03 -4.96
C LYS A 74 8.03 -37.52 -4.98
N SER A 75 9.12 -36.79 -4.89
CA SER A 75 9.10 -35.34 -4.81
C SER A 75 10.27 -34.73 -5.57
N LEU A 76 10.05 -33.51 -6.04
CA LEU A 76 11.05 -32.63 -6.62
C LEU A 76 11.20 -31.41 -5.73
N PHE A 77 12.44 -30.97 -5.54
CA PHE A 77 12.78 -29.84 -4.69
C PHE A 77 13.35 -28.70 -5.53
N TYR A 78 12.92 -27.47 -5.27
CA TYR A 78 13.46 -26.29 -5.95
C TYR A 78 13.39 -25.06 -5.06
N TYR A 79 14.16 -24.03 -5.42
CA TYR A 79 14.25 -22.79 -4.66
C TYR A 79 13.48 -21.64 -5.32
N CYS A 80 12.72 -20.92 -4.51
CA CYS A 80 12.11 -19.65 -4.88
C CYS A 80 12.82 -18.45 -4.25
N HIS A 81 12.64 -17.27 -4.84
CA HIS A 81 13.10 -16.03 -4.22
C HIS A 81 12.19 -15.61 -3.04
N PHE A 82 12.72 -14.79 -2.13
CA PHE A 82 12.10 -14.37 -0.84
C PHE A 82 10.75 -13.63 -0.93
N ALA A 83 10.26 -13.32 -2.14
CA ALA A 83 8.94 -12.71 -2.36
C ALA A 83 7.99 -13.61 -3.19
N GLN A 84 8.37 -14.87 -3.41
CA GLN A 84 7.64 -15.83 -4.23
C GLN A 84 7.15 -17.00 -3.38
N SER A 85 5.94 -17.46 -3.64
CA SER A 85 5.36 -18.67 -3.10
C SER A 85 5.47 -19.82 -4.10
N CYS A 86 5.49 -21.05 -3.56
CA CYS A 86 5.51 -22.28 -4.34
C CYS A 86 4.10 -22.53 -4.91
N MET A 87 3.97 -22.63 -6.23
CA MET A 87 2.72 -23.01 -6.88
C MET A 87 3.00 -24.07 -7.94
N GLY A 88 2.83 -25.33 -7.55
CA GLY A 88 3.18 -26.47 -8.40
C GLY A 88 4.71 -26.55 -8.62
N LEU A 89 5.12 -26.57 -9.88
CA LEU A 89 6.52 -26.54 -10.31
C LEU A 89 7.06 -25.10 -10.55
N GLU A 90 6.26 -24.06 -10.27
CA GLU A 90 6.68 -22.68 -10.50
C GLU A 90 6.65 -21.84 -9.22
N CYS A 91 7.58 -20.88 -9.15
CA CYS A 91 7.53 -19.79 -8.19
C CYS A 91 6.63 -18.67 -8.71
N ARG A 92 5.61 -18.30 -7.94
CA ARG A 92 4.71 -17.18 -8.23
C ARG A 92 4.91 -16.08 -7.20
N ILE A 93 4.84 -14.82 -7.61
CA ILE A 93 4.93 -13.70 -6.66
C ILE A 93 3.71 -13.78 -5.73
N ASP A 94 3.95 -13.74 -4.41
CA ASP A 94 2.85 -13.79 -3.46
C ASP A 94 2.01 -12.52 -3.61
N SER A 95 0.82 -12.66 -4.21
CA SER A 95 -0.08 -11.54 -4.47
C SER A 95 -0.49 -10.83 -3.17
N ARG A 96 -0.40 -11.51 -2.03
CA ARG A 96 -0.64 -10.93 -0.71
C ARG A 96 0.32 -9.80 -0.36
N LEU A 97 1.52 -9.78 -0.93
CA LEU A 97 2.48 -8.69 -0.69
C LEU A 97 2.11 -7.41 -1.47
N LEU A 98 1.38 -7.55 -2.58
CA LEU A 98 0.97 -6.43 -3.44
C LEU A 98 -0.36 -5.81 -3.02
N VAL A 99 -1.21 -6.55 -2.29
CA VAL A 99 -2.52 -6.07 -1.85
C VAL A 99 -2.43 -4.87 -0.88
N PRO A 100 -1.61 -4.90 0.21
CA PRO A 100 -1.49 -3.77 1.13
C PRO A 100 -1.05 -2.44 0.48
N PRO A 101 0.00 -2.38 -0.37
CA PRO A 101 0.39 -1.13 -1.00
C PRO A 101 -0.65 -0.60 -2.00
N ILE A 102 -1.32 -1.48 -2.74
CA ILE A 102 -2.41 -1.08 -3.64
C ILE A 102 -3.57 -0.49 -2.83
N PHE A 103 -3.96 -1.14 -1.75
CA PHE A 103 -5.03 -0.65 -0.89
C PHE A 103 -4.69 0.71 -0.26
N LEU A 104 -3.46 0.87 0.24
CA LEU A 104 -3.01 2.15 0.81
C LEU A 104 -3.02 3.29 -0.22
N THR A 105 -2.58 3.05 -1.45
CA THR A 105 -2.61 4.09 -2.50
C THR A 105 -4.05 4.49 -2.87
N VAL A 106 -4.97 3.53 -2.96
CA VAL A 106 -6.40 3.81 -3.15
C VAL A 106 -6.97 4.62 -1.98
N PHE A 107 -6.65 4.24 -0.73
CA PHE A 107 -7.13 5.00 0.43
C PHE A 107 -6.58 6.43 0.46
N VAL A 108 -5.28 6.61 0.26
CA VAL A 108 -4.65 7.94 0.23
C VAL A 108 -5.24 8.82 -0.87
N THR A 109 -5.49 8.28 -2.06
CA THR A 109 -6.09 9.04 -3.17
C THR A 109 -7.53 9.45 -2.86
N ILE A 110 -8.34 8.56 -2.29
CA ILE A 110 -9.69 8.86 -1.84
C ILE A 110 -9.68 9.97 -0.78
N PHE A 111 -8.86 9.83 0.27
CA PHE A 111 -8.72 10.85 1.31
C PHE A 111 -8.27 12.21 0.75
N TRP A 112 -7.36 12.20 -0.23
CA TRP A 112 -6.92 13.42 -0.90
C TRP A 112 -8.04 14.09 -1.70
N LEU A 113 -8.86 13.30 -2.41
CA LEU A 113 -10.05 13.81 -3.10
C LEU A 113 -11.07 14.39 -2.13
N PHE A 114 -11.37 13.70 -1.03
CA PHE A 114 -12.27 14.23 0.01
C PHE A 114 -11.77 15.53 0.60
N LYS A 115 -10.49 15.60 0.98
CA LYS A 115 -9.88 16.83 1.49
C LYS A 115 -10.00 17.96 0.48
N ARG A 116 -9.76 17.68 -0.81
CA ARG A 116 -9.88 18.66 -1.90
C ARG A 116 -11.32 19.14 -2.09
N MET A 117 -12.32 18.26 -1.97
CA MET A 117 -13.73 18.64 -2.03
C MET A 117 -14.12 19.53 -0.85
N LEU A 118 -13.81 19.13 0.38
CA LEU A 118 -14.09 19.92 1.58
C LEU A 118 -13.45 21.31 1.53
N TRP A 119 -12.21 21.41 1.04
CA TRP A 119 -11.53 22.69 0.85
C TRP A 119 -12.23 23.61 -0.17
N ARG A 120 -12.81 23.04 -1.24
CA ARG A 120 -13.57 23.82 -2.22
C ARG A 120 -14.90 24.30 -1.63
N ASP A 121 -15.59 23.44 -0.89
CA ASP A 121 -16.88 23.78 -0.28
C ASP A 121 -16.72 24.83 0.82
N MET A 122 -15.69 24.72 1.66
CA MET A 122 -15.35 25.74 2.66
C MET A 122 -15.07 27.11 2.01
N LYS A 123 -14.35 27.14 0.89
CA LYS A 123 -14.12 28.38 0.13
C LYS A 123 -15.40 28.96 -0.48
N ARG A 124 -16.39 28.13 -0.83
CA ARG A 124 -17.69 28.59 -1.35
C ARG A 124 -18.54 29.17 -0.23
N THR A 125 -18.62 28.50 0.92
CA THR A 125 -19.38 28.99 2.08
C THR A 125 -18.79 30.29 2.63
N GLU A 126 -17.46 30.41 2.70
CA GLU A 126 -16.80 31.67 3.09
C GLU A 126 -17.13 32.84 2.15
N ARG A 127 -17.24 32.61 0.84
CA ARG A 127 -17.62 33.67 -0.13
C ARG A 127 -19.07 34.11 0.07
N ILE A 128 -20.00 33.15 0.18
CA ILE A 128 -21.42 33.44 0.41
C ILE A 128 -21.61 34.18 1.75
N GLN A 129 -20.89 33.78 2.80
CA GLN A 129 -20.97 34.45 4.10
C GLN A 129 -20.41 35.88 4.06
N ARG A 130 -19.34 36.14 3.28
CA ARG A 130 -18.82 37.50 3.06
C ARG A 130 -19.79 38.36 2.26
N GLU A 131 -20.40 37.82 1.20
CA GLU A 131 -21.40 38.52 0.40
C GLU A 131 -22.64 38.87 1.24
N ASN A 132 -23.16 37.93 2.03
CA ASN A 132 -24.31 38.18 2.92
C ASN A 132 -23.99 39.24 4.00
N ARG A 133 -22.80 39.19 4.64
CA ARG A 133 -22.37 40.23 5.58
C ARG A 133 -22.25 41.61 4.92
N THR A 134 -21.82 41.66 3.66
CA THR A 134 -21.67 42.91 2.93
C THR A 134 -23.02 43.44 2.46
N ALA A 135 -24.02 42.58 2.22
CA ALA A 135 -25.38 42.96 1.85
C ALA A 135 -26.24 43.43 3.05
N GLU A 136 -26.01 42.91 4.25
CA GLU A 136 -26.69 43.38 5.47
C GLU A 136 -26.19 44.76 5.94
N ASN A 137 -24.91 45.09 5.72
CA ASN A 137 -24.31 46.33 6.20
C ASN A 137 -24.86 47.65 5.59
N PRO A 138 -25.13 47.81 4.29
CA PRO A 138 -25.61 49.08 3.75
C PRO A 138 -27.05 49.40 4.20
N ALA A 139 -27.92 48.39 4.33
CA ALA A 139 -29.33 48.60 4.70
C ALA A 139 -29.54 48.81 6.21
N THR A 140 -28.66 48.26 7.06
CA THR A 140 -28.75 48.44 8.51
C THR A 140 -28.09 49.74 8.98
N ILE A 141 -27.03 50.22 8.32
CA ILE A 141 -26.38 51.50 8.67
C ILE A 141 -27.28 52.70 8.35
N GLU A 142 -27.92 52.74 7.17
CA GLU A 142 -28.84 53.83 6.80
C GLU A 142 -30.07 53.93 7.72
N ARG A 143 -30.53 52.80 8.26
CA ARG A 143 -31.74 52.78 9.11
C ARG A 143 -31.47 53.20 10.55
N ILE A 144 -30.24 53.00 11.05
CA ILE A 144 -29.85 53.39 12.41
C ILE A 144 -29.53 54.89 12.48
N GLU A 145 -29.05 55.50 11.40
CA GLU A 145 -28.67 56.91 11.38
C GLU A 145 -29.89 57.87 11.37
N LEU A 146 -31.06 57.42 10.88
CA LEU A 146 -32.29 58.24 10.88
C LEU A 146 -33.07 58.26 12.21
N GLU A 147 -32.87 57.29 13.10
CA GLU A 147 -33.63 57.17 14.36
C GLU A 147 -32.80 57.41 15.64
N ALA A 148 -31.51 57.75 15.51
CA ALA A 148 -30.66 57.96 16.68
C ALA A 148 -30.86 59.36 17.30
N PRO A 149 -31.18 59.49 18.61
CA PRO A 149 -31.16 60.78 19.30
C PRO A 149 -29.73 61.36 19.32
N PRO A 150 -29.59 62.70 19.41
CA PRO A 150 -28.28 63.36 19.31
C PRO A 150 -27.29 62.78 20.33
N SER A 151 -26.08 62.47 19.86
CA SER A 151 -25.03 61.90 20.72
C SER A 151 -24.72 62.83 21.90
N TYR A 152 -24.51 62.23 23.07
CA TYR A 152 -24.23 62.89 24.36
C TYR A 152 -22.99 63.84 24.31
N ASN A 153 -22.17 63.74 23.26
CA ASN A 153 -20.99 64.59 23.04
C ASN A 153 -21.32 66.02 22.61
N SER A 154 -22.55 66.32 22.15
CA SER A 154 -22.95 67.70 21.82
C SER A 154 -23.28 68.55 23.06
N VAL A 155 -23.49 67.92 24.21
CA VAL A 155 -23.87 68.58 25.48
C VAL A 155 -22.65 69.02 26.30
N PHE A 156 -21.45 68.50 26.01
CA PHE A 156 -20.21 68.84 26.74
C PHE A 156 -19.41 70.01 26.15
N SER A 157 -19.94 70.73 25.14
CA SER A 157 -19.29 71.93 24.59
C SER A 157 -19.23 73.13 25.56
N LYS A 158 -19.86 73.02 26.74
CA LYS A 158 -19.71 73.97 27.85
C LYS A 158 -18.98 73.30 29.00
N VAL A 159 -17.66 73.20 28.87
CA VAL A 159 -16.76 72.81 29.97
C VAL A 159 -16.84 73.92 31.04
N PRO A 160 -17.30 73.65 32.27
CA PRO A 160 -17.16 74.62 33.36
C PRO A 160 -15.68 74.75 33.74
N PRO A 161 -15.23 75.94 34.22
CA PRO A 161 -13.83 76.19 34.51
C PRO A 161 -13.28 75.14 35.48
N SER A 162 -12.04 74.69 35.24
CA SER A 162 -11.41 73.69 36.11
C SER A 162 -11.30 74.22 37.54
N TYR A 163 -11.43 73.31 38.50
CA TYR A 163 -11.35 73.58 39.95
C TYR A 163 -10.01 74.20 40.39
N GLU A 164 -9.05 74.31 39.47
CA GLU A 164 -7.73 74.93 39.66
C GLU A 164 -7.80 76.47 39.70
N SER A 165 -8.86 77.08 39.17
CA SER A 165 -9.04 78.55 39.19
C SER A 165 -9.70 79.11 40.46
N VAL A 166 -10.11 78.24 41.40
CA VAL A 166 -10.77 78.64 42.65
C VAL A 166 -9.80 78.71 43.84
N THR A 167 -8.62 78.09 43.73
CA THR A 167 -7.63 78.02 44.83
C THR A 167 -6.53 79.09 44.75
N LEU A 168 -6.50 79.90 43.68
CA LEU A 168 -5.55 81.00 43.50
C LEU A 168 -6.22 82.38 43.63
N GLY A 169 -7.04 82.52 44.69
CA GLY A 169 -7.42 83.83 45.20
C GLY A 169 -6.23 84.50 45.89
N LYS A 170 -5.39 85.22 45.13
CA LYS A 170 -4.41 86.13 45.71
C LYS A 170 -5.08 87.47 45.98
N VAL A 171 -5.48 87.62 47.24
CA VAL A 171 -5.82 88.89 47.89
C VAL A 171 -4.59 89.79 47.82
N THR A 172 -4.71 90.92 47.11
CA THR A 172 -4.20 92.27 47.45
C THR A 172 -4.62 93.23 46.34
#